data_AF-A0AAU3D0M6-F1
#
_entry.id   AF-A0AAU3D0M6-F1
#
_cell.length_a   1.000
_cell.length_b   1.000
_cell.length_c   1.000
_cell.angle_alpha   90.00
_cell.angle_beta   90.00
_cell.angle_gamma   90.00
#
_symmetry.space_group_name_H-M   'P 1'
#
loop_
_entity.id
_entity.type
_entity.pdbx_description
1 polymer ?
#
loop_
_entity_poly.entity_id
_entity_poly.type
_entity_poly.pdbx_seq_one_letter_code
_entity_poly.pdbx_strand_id
1 'polypeptide(L)'
;MTEPAPTDLIHLADAEGNRCVVRVRGRSQPGVLTGHDILHADVLVSASFVDARLDLYLFQHDLDSWEQELSDLGPGRTAALGGDRGLSLDIHVHEDGWLSIQVDDPDRLTAALGTRAREDWIAEHRRRLEQVRLTWPREVVETAPGAYEWSPDRKR
;
A
#
# COMPACT_ATOMS: atom_id res chain seq x y z
N MET A 1 2.67 -23.93 -9.23
CA MET A 1 3.28 -23.17 -8.12
C MET A 1 2.16 -22.45 -7.44
N THR A 2 2.06 -22.54 -6.12
CA THR A 2 1.02 -21.86 -5.36
C THR A 2 1.34 -20.38 -5.34
N GLU A 3 0.41 -19.53 -5.77
CA GLU A 3 0.57 -18.09 -5.61
C GLU A 3 0.84 -17.76 -4.13
N PRO A 4 1.76 -16.84 -3.82
CA PRO A 4 2.00 -16.42 -2.45
C PRO A 4 0.71 -15.96 -1.77
N ALA A 5 0.63 -16.18 -0.45
CA ALA A 5 -0.53 -15.73 0.31
C ALA A 5 -0.63 -14.19 0.27
N PRO A 6 -1.85 -13.63 0.21
CA PRO A 6 -2.07 -12.20 0.31
C PRO A 6 -1.39 -11.59 1.53
N THR A 7 -0.73 -10.45 1.35
CA THR A 7 0.05 -9.77 2.40
C THR A 7 -0.43 -8.34 2.56
N ASP A 8 -0.69 -7.92 3.79
CA ASP A 8 -1.12 -6.56 4.10
C ASP A 8 0.08 -5.61 4.08
N LEU A 9 0.03 -4.58 3.25
CA LEU A 9 0.95 -3.45 3.27
C LEU A 9 0.58 -2.45 4.37
N ILE A 10 -0.70 -2.11 4.45
CA ILE A 10 -1.27 -1.17 5.43
C ILE A 10 -2.34 -1.92 6.21
N HIS A 11 -2.35 -1.75 7.54
CA HIS A 11 -3.40 -2.27 8.38
C HIS A 11 -3.68 -1.31 9.54
N LEU A 12 -4.73 -0.51 9.37
CA LEU A 12 -5.28 0.35 10.40
C LEU A 12 -6.66 -0.17 10.78
N ALA A 13 -6.87 -0.43 12.07
CA ALA A 13 -8.15 -0.86 12.61
C ALA A 13 -8.29 -0.41 14.07
N ASP A 14 -9.47 0.02 14.46
CA ASP A 14 -9.80 0.34 15.85
C ASP A 14 -10.88 -0.58 16.44
N ALA A 15 -11.16 -0.36 17.73
CA ALA A 15 -12.17 -1.09 18.49
C ALA A 15 -13.62 -0.70 18.10
N GLU A 16 -13.80 0.43 17.43
CA GLU A 16 -15.12 0.93 16.97
C GLU A 16 -15.51 0.30 15.62
N GLY A 17 -14.59 -0.43 15.00
CA GLY A 17 -14.80 -1.17 13.75
C GLY A 17 -14.38 -0.38 12.51
N ASN A 18 -13.79 0.81 12.66
CA ASN A 18 -13.19 1.49 11.51
C ASN A 18 -11.93 0.75 11.10
N ARG A 19 -11.80 0.49 9.81
CA ARG A 19 -10.71 -0.31 9.25
C ARG A 19 -10.34 0.21 7.87
N CYS A 20 -9.03 0.34 7.63
CA CYS A 20 -8.45 0.55 6.33
C CYS A 20 -7.27 -0.40 6.15
N VAL A 21 -7.37 -1.30 5.18
CA VAL A 21 -6.33 -2.28 4.88
C VAL A 21 -5.98 -2.22 3.39
N VAL A 22 -4.69 -2.08 3.09
CA VAL A 22 -4.16 -2.29 1.74
C VAL A 22 -3.53 -3.66 1.69
N ARG A 23 -4.11 -4.58 0.93
CA ARG A 23 -3.70 -5.99 0.86
C ARG A 23 -3.21 -6.33 -0.53
N VAL A 24 -1.92 -6.60 -0.67
CA VAL A 24 -1.33 -7.09 -1.91
C VAL A 24 -1.77 -8.54 -2.15
N ARG A 25 -2.42 -8.78 -3.30
CA ARG A 25 -2.99 -10.06 -3.70
C ARG A 25 -2.12 -10.83 -4.68
N GLY A 26 -1.35 -10.12 -5.49
CA GLY A 26 -0.56 -10.73 -6.56
C GLY A 26 0.07 -9.70 -7.49
N ARG A 27 0.45 -10.16 -8.68
CA ARG A 27 0.96 -9.32 -9.77
C ARG A 27 -0.14 -9.11 -10.80
N SER A 28 -0.21 -7.90 -11.36
CA SER A 28 -1.16 -7.58 -12.43
C SER A 28 -0.78 -8.25 -13.76
N GLN A 29 0.51 -8.25 -14.13
CA GLN A 29 0.99 -8.78 -15.41
C GLN A 29 2.31 -9.56 -15.27
N PRO A 30 2.31 -10.71 -14.56
CA PRO A 30 3.52 -11.50 -14.35
C PRO A 30 4.11 -11.95 -15.70
N GLY A 31 5.42 -11.78 -15.88
CA GLY A 31 6.13 -12.20 -17.10
C GLY A 31 6.03 -11.23 -18.29
N VAL A 32 5.37 -10.08 -18.16
CA VAL A 32 5.30 -9.04 -19.21
C VAL A 32 6.36 -7.96 -18.96
N LEU A 33 7.31 -7.80 -19.89
CA LEU A 33 8.50 -6.94 -19.72
C LEU A 33 8.23 -5.43 -19.57
N THR A 34 6.98 -4.96 -19.59
CA THR A 34 6.61 -3.56 -19.27
C THR A 34 5.65 -3.44 -18.08
N GLY A 35 5.12 -4.55 -17.55
CA GLY A 35 4.17 -4.57 -16.42
C GLY A 35 4.53 -5.57 -15.29
N HIS A 36 5.71 -6.17 -15.39
CA HIS A 36 6.22 -7.31 -14.61
C HIS A 36 6.28 -7.06 -13.10
N ASP A 37 6.36 -5.80 -12.66
CA ASP A 37 6.48 -5.44 -11.24
C ASP A 37 5.31 -4.63 -10.66
N ILE A 38 4.20 -4.55 -11.41
CA ILE A 38 2.97 -3.96 -10.91
C ILE A 38 2.26 -4.99 -10.01
N LEU A 39 2.16 -4.64 -8.73
CA LEU A 39 1.40 -5.39 -7.75
C LEU A 39 -0.07 -5.01 -7.83
N HIS A 40 -0.94 -6.00 -7.70
CA HIS A 40 -2.39 -5.81 -7.56
C HIS A 40 -2.75 -5.95 -6.10
N ALA A 41 -3.37 -4.93 -5.54
CA ALA A 41 -3.80 -4.85 -4.16
C ALA A 41 -5.29 -4.51 -4.04
N ASP A 42 -5.89 -4.97 -2.94
CA ASP A 42 -7.21 -4.53 -2.51
C ASP A 42 -7.06 -3.41 -1.46
N VAL A 43 -7.84 -2.33 -1.60
CA VAL A 43 -8.10 -1.39 -0.51
C VAL A 43 -9.44 -1.76 0.11
N LEU A 44 -9.38 -2.24 1.35
CA LEU A 44 -10.53 -2.68 2.14
C LEU A 44 -10.84 -1.60 3.18
N VAL A 45 -11.98 -0.94 3.00
CA VAL A 45 -12.43 0.15 3.87
C VAL A 45 -13.72 -0.26 4.54
N SER A 46 -13.76 -0.26 5.87
CA SER A 46 -14.97 -0.55 6.63
C SER A 46 -15.16 0.49 7.73
N ALA A 47 -16.38 0.97 7.90
CA ALA A 47 -16.85 1.88 8.94
C ALA A 47 -18.35 1.68 9.14
N SER A 48 -18.94 2.38 10.11
CA SER A 48 -20.40 2.35 10.31
C SER A 48 -21.23 2.82 9.10
N PHE A 49 -20.62 3.58 8.18
CA PHE A 49 -21.29 4.16 7.01
C PHE A 49 -20.75 3.66 5.67
N VAL A 50 -19.70 2.82 5.65
CA VAL A 50 -19.11 2.30 4.41
C VAL A 50 -18.55 0.91 4.62
N ASP A 51 -18.74 0.03 3.65
CA ASP A 51 -18.02 -1.25 3.55
C ASP A 51 -17.68 -1.48 2.08
N ALA A 52 -16.40 -1.28 1.74
CA ALA A 52 -15.93 -1.18 0.37
C ALA A 52 -14.65 -1.98 0.14
N ARG A 53 -14.54 -2.52 -1.07
CA ARG A 53 -13.33 -3.11 -1.62
C ARG A 53 -13.05 -2.45 -2.96
N LEU A 54 -11.88 -1.85 -3.09
CA LEU A 54 -11.43 -1.16 -4.29
C LEU A 54 -10.11 -1.76 -4.78
N ASP A 55 -9.86 -1.68 -6.09
CA ASP A 55 -8.64 -2.18 -6.71
C ASP A 55 -7.57 -1.08 -6.73
N LEU A 56 -6.36 -1.42 -6.30
CA LEU A 56 -5.18 -0.54 -6.36
C LEU A 56 -4.03 -1.26 -7.06
N TYR A 57 -3.40 -0.55 -8.00
CA TYR A 57 -2.17 -1.00 -8.64
C TYR A 57 -0.98 -0.27 -8.01
N LEU A 58 -0.02 -1.04 -7.52
CA LEU A 58 1.18 -0.52 -6.87
C LEU A 58 2.41 -0.85 -7.70
N PHE A 59 3.18 0.18 -8.02
CA PHE A 59 4.49 0.07 -8.60
C PHE A 59 5.53 -0.04 -7.47
N GLN A 60 6.72 -0.49 -7.82
CA GLN A 60 7.81 -0.59 -6.86
C GLN A 60 8.22 0.76 -6.27
N HIS A 61 8.15 1.83 -7.06
CA HIS A 61 8.39 3.18 -6.56
C HIS A 61 7.33 3.65 -5.56
N ASP A 62 6.11 3.12 -5.60
CA ASP A 62 5.10 3.46 -4.58
C ASP A 62 5.48 2.87 -3.23
N LEU A 63 6.05 1.66 -3.22
CA LEU A 63 6.57 1.04 -2.01
C LEU A 63 7.78 1.80 -1.46
N ASP A 64 8.65 2.31 -2.34
CA ASP A 64 9.80 3.12 -1.96
C ASP A 64 9.37 4.49 -1.42
N SER A 65 8.40 5.16 -2.07
CA SER A 65 7.80 6.40 -1.58
C SER A 65 7.11 6.20 -0.24
N TRP A 66 6.35 5.13 -0.08
CA TRP A 66 5.69 4.78 1.18
C TRP A 66 6.71 4.58 2.32
N GLU A 67 7.85 3.92 2.05
CA GLU A 67 8.94 3.79 3.03
C GLU A 67 9.50 5.14 3.48
N GLN A 68 9.74 6.03 2.52
CA GLN A 68 10.27 7.37 2.79
C GLN A 68 9.27 8.18 3.59
N GLU A 69 8.00 8.18 3.19
CA GLU A 69 6.96 8.91 3.91
C GLU A 69 6.75 8.37 5.32
N LEU A 70 6.76 7.05 5.53
CA LEU A 70 6.76 6.47 6.87
C LEU A 70 7.97 6.89 7.71
N SER A 71 9.11 7.20 7.09
CA SER A 71 10.32 7.66 7.78
C SER A 71 10.21 9.11 8.25
N ASP A 72 9.53 9.94 7.47
CA ASP A 72 9.32 11.36 7.75
C ASP A 72 8.01 11.66 8.48
N LEU A 73 7.15 10.64 8.67
CA LEU A 73 5.84 10.79 9.28
C LEU A 73 5.94 11.14 10.77
N GLY A 74 5.20 12.16 11.15
CA GLY A 74 5.05 12.62 12.52
C GLY A 74 3.80 13.48 12.66
N PRO A 75 3.57 14.06 13.84
CA PRO A 75 2.46 14.99 14.06
C PRO A 75 2.40 16.11 13.00
N GLY A 76 1.21 16.37 12.47
CA GLY A 76 0.95 17.36 11.42
C GLY A 76 1.37 16.95 10.00
N ARG A 77 1.77 15.69 9.77
CA ARG A 77 2.23 15.19 8.46
C ARG A 77 1.25 14.18 7.86
N THR A 78 1.34 14.04 6.54
CA THR A 78 0.57 13.09 5.75
C THR A 78 1.51 12.15 5.02
N ALA A 79 1.16 10.87 4.97
CA ALA A 79 1.70 9.90 4.03
C ALA A 79 0.61 9.49 3.04
N ALA A 80 0.96 9.37 1.77
CA ALA A 80 0.12 9.04 0.63
C ALA A 80 0.55 7.71 -0.02
N LEU A 81 -0.42 7.00 -0.60
CA LEU A 81 -0.18 5.80 -1.41
C LEU A 81 -1.06 5.86 -2.67
N GLY A 82 -0.52 5.42 -3.81
CA GLY A 82 -1.24 5.35 -5.09
C GLY A 82 -0.94 6.51 -6.05
N GLY A 83 -0.60 7.69 -5.54
CA GLY A 83 -0.27 8.87 -6.33
C GLY A 83 -1.49 9.43 -7.07
N ASP A 84 -1.30 9.92 -8.30
CA ASP A 84 -2.32 10.61 -9.12
C ASP A 84 -2.98 9.74 -10.20
N ARG A 85 -2.82 8.40 -10.11
CA ARG A 85 -3.17 7.44 -11.18
C ARG A 85 -4.53 6.75 -10.98
N GLY A 86 -5.44 7.35 -10.23
CA GLY A 86 -6.72 6.77 -9.87
C GLY A 86 -6.88 6.73 -8.35
N LEU A 87 -7.10 5.53 -7.79
CA LEU A 87 -7.27 5.37 -6.36
C LEU A 87 -6.03 5.87 -5.60
N SER A 88 -6.26 6.77 -4.64
CA SER A 88 -5.27 7.24 -3.67
C SER A 88 -5.74 7.02 -2.24
N LEU A 89 -4.77 6.88 -1.34
CA LEU A 89 -4.97 6.74 0.10
C LEU A 89 -4.03 7.71 0.82
N ASP A 90 -4.57 8.60 1.63
CA ASP A 90 -3.80 9.50 2.50
C ASP A 90 -4.03 9.16 3.97
N ILE A 91 -2.96 9.19 4.76
CA ILE A 91 -2.98 9.03 6.21
C ILE A 91 -2.35 10.27 6.83
N HIS A 92 -3.18 11.14 7.39
CA HIS A 92 -2.74 12.31 8.14
C HIS A 92 -2.66 12.01 9.63
N VAL A 93 -1.52 12.34 10.25
CA VAL A 93 -1.31 12.25 11.70
C VAL A 93 -1.54 13.62 12.31
N HIS A 94 -2.58 13.76 13.12
CA HIS A 94 -2.87 14.99 13.86
C HIS A 94 -1.93 15.16 15.05
N GLU A 95 -1.83 16.39 15.56
CA GLU A 95 -1.00 16.75 16.72
C GLU A 95 -1.33 15.96 18.00
N ASP A 96 -2.58 15.52 18.14
CA ASP A 96 -3.07 14.74 19.27
C ASP A 96 -2.95 13.22 19.08
N GLY A 97 -2.31 12.78 18.00
CA GLY A 97 -2.15 11.38 17.63
C GLY A 97 -3.38 10.73 16.99
N TRP A 98 -4.45 11.51 16.72
CA TRP A 98 -5.54 11.06 15.88
C TRP A 98 -5.07 10.86 14.44
N LEU A 99 -5.63 9.89 13.74
CA LEU A 99 -5.38 9.66 12.32
C LEU A 99 -6.63 10.02 11.51
N SER A 100 -6.44 10.79 10.44
CA SER A 100 -7.42 10.91 9.35
C SER A 100 -6.95 10.11 8.15
N ILE A 101 -7.78 9.17 7.73
CA ILE A 101 -7.54 8.31 6.57
C ILE A 101 -8.50 8.75 5.48
N GLN A 102 -7.97 9.24 4.36
CA GLN A 102 -8.76 9.57 3.18
C GLN A 102 -8.53 8.51 2.11
N VAL A 103 -9.60 7.98 1.55
CA VAL A 103 -9.58 7.09 0.39
C VAL A 103 -10.34 7.79 -0.72
N ASP A 104 -9.67 8.02 -1.85
CA ASP A 104 -10.26 8.68 -3.01
C ASP A 104 -10.04 7.84 -4.25
N ASP A 105 -11.13 7.29 -4.78
CA ASP A 105 -11.24 6.71 -6.11
C ASP A 105 -12.20 7.59 -6.90
N PRO A 106 -11.68 8.46 -7.81
CA PRO A 106 -12.45 9.52 -8.46
C PRO A 106 -13.74 9.06 -9.14
N ASP A 107 -13.77 7.80 -9.60
CA ASP A 107 -14.91 7.24 -10.33
C ASP A 107 -15.85 6.42 -9.43
N ARG A 108 -15.46 6.12 -8.18
CA ARG A 108 -16.16 5.11 -7.36
C ARG A 108 -16.48 5.55 -5.95
N LEU A 109 -15.52 6.11 -5.21
CA LEU A 109 -15.67 6.37 -3.77
C LEU A 109 -14.68 7.41 -3.28
N THR A 110 -15.19 8.45 -2.62
CA THR A 110 -14.40 9.30 -1.72
C THR A 110 -14.92 9.12 -0.30
N ALA A 111 -14.06 8.67 0.62
CA ALA A 111 -14.40 8.45 2.02
C ALA A 111 -13.28 8.93 2.93
N ALA A 112 -13.65 9.47 4.09
CA ALA A 112 -12.72 9.86 5.14
C ALA A 112 -13.10 9.16 6.45
N LEU A 113 -12.12 8.54 7.09
CA LEU A 113 -12.28 7.86 8.37
C LEU A 113 -11.34 8.48 9.39
N GLY A 114 -11.80 8.59 10.63
CA GLY A 114 -10.96 8.96 11.74
C GLY A 114 -10.71 7.74 12.63
N THR A 115 -9.48 7.59 13.11
CA THR A 115 -9.14 6.50 14.05
C THR A 115 -7.98 6.89 14.95
N ARG A 116 -7.77 6.16 16.06
CA ARG A 116 -6.50 6.20 16.80
C ARG A 116 -5.68 4.98 16.46
N ALA A 117 -4.48 5.20 15.95
CA ALA A 117 -3.55 4.11 15.81
C ALA A 117 -2.93 3.70 17.15
N ARG A 118 -2.49 2.45 17.20
CA ARG A 118 -1.67 1.93 18.29
C ARG A 118 -0.31 2.63 18.28
N GLU A 119 0.34 2.75 19.44
CA GLU A 119 1.61 3.47 19.61
C GLU A 119 2.73 3.01 18.65
N ASP A 120 2.67 1.79 18.13
CA ASP A 120 3.71 1.15 17.30
C ASP A 120 3.34 1.00 15.82
N TRP A 121 2.24 1.61 15.36
CA TRP A 121 1.70 1.34 14.02
C TRP A 121 2.69 1.63 12.89
N ILE A 122 3.51 2.69 12.99
CA ILE A 122 4.52 3.04 11.97
C ILE A 122 5.55 1.92 11.84
N ALA A 123 6.07 1.41 12.97
CA ALA A 123 7.04 0.31 12.97
C ALA A 123 6.43 -0.98 12.41
N GLU A 124 5.17 -1.25 12.73
CA GLU A 124 4.42 -2.37 12.16
C GLU A 124 4.21 -2.23 10.65
N HIS A 125 3.97 -1.02 10.14
CA HIS A 125 3.82 -0.77 8.71
C HIS A 125 5.15 -0.91 7.96
N ARG A 126 6.28 -0.54 8.57
CA ARG A 126 7.62 -0.84 8.03
C ARG A 126 7.87 -2.35 7.93
N ARG A 127 7.54 -3.11 8.98
CA ARG A 127 7.64 -4.58 8.96
C ARG A 127 6.75 -5.20 7.88
N ARG A 128 5.55 -4.69 7.69
CA ARG A 128 4.62 -5.12 6.64
C ARG A 128 5.15 -4.83 5.24
N LEU A 129 5.72 -3.65 5.04
CA LEU A 129 6.40 -3.29 3.80
C LEU A 129 7.54 -4.29 3.48
N GLU A 130 8.38 -4.61 4.47
CA GLU A 130 9.44 -5.62 4.31
C GLU A 130 8.84 -6.99 3.94
N GLN A 131 7.76 -7.41 4.59
CA GLN A 131 7.05 -8.66 4.26
C GLN A 131 6.49 -8.66 2.83
N VAL A 132 5.92 -7.54 2.37
CA VAL A 132 5.45 -7.40 0.98
C VAL A 132 6.63 -7.54 0.01
N ARG A 133 7.75 -6.86 0.26
CA ARG A 133 8.96 -6.97 -0.58
C ARG A 133 9.54 -8.38 -0.60
N LEU A 134 9.51 -9.12 0.50
CA LEU A 134 9.95 -10.52 0.57
C LEU A 134 9.00 -11.48 -0.15
N THR A 135 7.70 -11.22 -0.06
CA THR A 135 6.65 -12.06 -0.67
C THR A 135 6.57 -11.83 -2.18
N TRP A 136 6.75 -10.58 -2.60
CA TRP A 136 6.64 -10.13 -3.98
C TRP A 136 7.91 -9.36 -4.41
N PRO A 137 9.07 -10.03 -4.48
CA PRO A 137 10.35 -9.39 -4.81
C PRO A 137 10.35 -8.89 -6.25
N ARG A 138 11.11 -7.84 -6.57
CA ARG A 138 11.22 -7.34 -7.95
C ARG A 138 11.62 -8.47 -8.90
N GLU A 139 10.82 -8.68 -9.96
CA GLU A 139 11.15 -9.64 -11.00
C GLU A 139 12.22 -9.08 -11.93
N VAL A 140 12.34 -7.76 -12.03
CA VAL A 140 13.27 -7.09 -12.93
C VAL A 140 14.06 -6.02 -12.19
N VAL A 141 15.29 -5.84 -12.62
CA VAL A 141 16.16 -4.74 -12.20
C VAL A 141 16.39 -3.85 -13.42
N GLU A 142 16.18 -2.54 -13.26
CA GLU A 142 16.62 -1.57 -14.26
C GLU A 142 18.13 -1.41 -14.15
N THR A 143 18.87 -1.77 -15.20
CA THR A 143 20.34 -1.73 -15.23
C THR A 143 20.87 -0.45 -15.87
N ALA A 144 20.04 0.21 -16.69
CA ALA A 144 20.24 1.54 -17.26
C ALA A 144 18.87 2.11 -17.65
N PRO A 145 18.73 3.44 -17.89
CA PRO A 145 17.44 4.03 -18.25
C PRO A 145 16.75 3.31 -19.41
N GLY A 146 15.62 2.64 -19.13
CA GLY A 146 14.85 1.86 -20.10
C GLY A 146 15.42 0.48 -20.45
N ALA A 147 16.49 0.03 -19.80
CA ALA A 147 17.08 -1.29 -19.94
C ALA A 147 16.79 -2.14 -18.69
N TYR A 148 16.15 -3.29 -18.93
CA TYR A 148 15.56 -4.12 -17.90
C TYR A 148 16.09 -5.55 -18.01
N GLU A 149 16.59 -6.09 -16.90
CA GLU A 149 17.04 -7.47 -16.81
C GLU A 149 16.25 -8.23 -15.73
N TRP A 150 15.96 -9.51 -15.97
CA TRP A 150 15.34 -10.34 -14.95
C TRP A 150 16.25 -10.44 -13.72
N SER A 151 15.69 -10.18 -12.55
CA SER A 151 16.38 -10.34 -11.27
C SER A 151 16.89 -11.77 -11.11
N PRO A 152 18.14 -11.98 -10.68
CA PRO A 152 18.69 -13.30 -10.41
C PRO A 152 17.92 -14.03 -9.29
N ASP A 153 17.26 -13.29 -8.40
CA ASP A 153 16.45 -13.80 -7.29
C ASP A 153 14.99 -14.07 -7.70
N ARG A 154 14.66 -13.96 -9.00
CA ARG A 154 13.33 -14.25 -9.52
C ARG A 154 12.97 -15.71 -9.20
N LYS A 155 11.99 -15.90 -8.32
CA LYS A 155 11.34 -17.19 -8.12
C LYS A 155 10.52 -17.50 -9.38
N ARG A 156 11.04 -18.41 -10.21
CA ARG A 156 10.37 -18.95 -11.39
C ARG A 156 9.15 -19.76 -11.03
#